data_AF-S7TAG0-F1
#
_entry.id   AF-S7TAG0-F1
#
_cell.length_a   1.000
_cell.length_b   1.000
_cell.length_c   1.000
_cell.angle_alpha   90.00
_cell.angle_beta   90.00
_cell.angle_gamma   90.00
#
_symmetry.space_group_name_H-M   'P 1'
#
loop_
_entity.id
_entity.type
_entity.pdbx_description
1 polymer ?
#
loop_
_entity_poly.entity_id
_entity_poly.type
_entity_poly.pdbx_seq_one_letter_code
_entity_poly.pdbx_strand_id
1 'polypeptide(L)'
;MRDDSDFAPLTPTWFPPWFDETFSREVYSPRELPGILELSKSAVYRALKTGDLDAFRVGKRWAVPKPAIREWLLDAYTLNN
;
A
#
# COMPACT_ATOMS: atom_id res chain seq x y z
N MET A 1 22.78 3.33 11.83
CA MET A 1 21.81 2.21 11.74
C MET A 1 20.43 2.86 11.77
N ARG A 2 19.79 3.20 10.65
CA ARG A 2 19.87 2.73 9.26
C ARG A 2 20.83 3.56 8.40
N ASP A 3 21.32 2.94 7.33
CA ASP A 3 22.25 3.51 6.35
C ASP A 3 21.43 3.91 5.12
N ASP A 4 21.38 5.22 4.87
CA ASP A 4 20.82 5.85 3.67
C ASP A 4 21.92 5.90 2.61
N SER A 5 22.07 4.84 1.81
CA SER A 5 22.97 4.81 0.64
C SER A 5 22.21 4.49 -0.65
N ASP A 6 21.67 5.56 -1.25
CA ASP A 6 21.80 5.98 -2.65
C ASP A 6 21.63 4.94 -3.79
N PHE A 7 20.40 4.89 -4.32
CA PHE A 7 19.98 4.77 -5.73
C PHE A 7 20.56 3.68 -6.68
N ALA A 8 19.80 2.57 -6.84
CA ALA A 8 19.18 2.09 -8.10
C ALA A 8 18.62 0.64 -7.90
N PRO A 9 17.43 0.24 -8.39
CA PRO A 9 16.45 0.90 -9.27
C PRO A 9 15.42 1.74 -8.49
N LEU A 10 14.42 2.29 -9.17
CA LEU A 10 13.37 3.25 -8.73
C LEU A 10 12.48 2.82 -7.53
N THR A 11 12.87 1.77 -6.80
CA THR A 11 12.17 1.28 -5.61
C THR A 11 13.09 1.43 -4.40
N PRO A 12 12.68 2.16 -3.35
CA PRO A 12 13.50 2.31 -2.17
C PRO A 12 13.84 0.94 -1.57
N THR A 13 15.09 0.69 -1.20
CA THR A 13 15.55 -0.62 -0.66
C THR A 13 14.85 -1.01 0.65
N TRP A 14 14.27 -0.04 1.37
CA TRP A 14 13.43 -0.28 2.55
C TRP A 14 12.01 -0.75 2.22
N PHE A 15 11.54 -0.57 0.99
CA PHE A 15 10.15 -0.82 0.61
C PHE A 15 9.85 -2.31 0.32
N PRO A 16 10.63 -3.05 -0.51
CA PRO A 16 10.39 -4.47 -0.75
C PRO A 16 10.39 -5.35 0.51
N PRO A 17 11.36 -5.24 1.44
CA PRO A 17 11.43 -6.16 2.58
C PRO A 17 10.28 -5.92 3.57
N TRP A 18 10.06 -4.66 3.98
CA TRP A 18 8.99 -4.34 4.93
C TRP A 18 7.59 -4.65 4.35
N PHE A 19 7.37 -4.37 3.05
CA PHE A 19 6.08 -4.63 2.42
C PHE A 19 5.78 -6.13 2.35
N ASP A 20 6.76 -6.97 2.01
CA ASP A 20 6.55 -8.41 1.93
C ASP A 20 6.36 -9.05 3.33
N GLU A 21 7.13 -8.58 4.31
CA GLU A 21 7.01 -8.98 5.72
C GLU A 21 5.65 -8.58 6.33
N THR A 22 5.18 -7.37 6.02
CA THR A 22 3.91 -6.83 6.55
C THR A 22 2.70 -7.43 5.83
N PHE A 23 2.80 -7.60 4.51
CA PHE A 23 1.72 -8.09 3.66
C PHE A 23 1.94 -9.55 3.26
N SER A 24 1.73 -10.49 4.19
CA SER A 24 1.86 -11.94 3.92
C SER A 24 0.68 -12.56 3.13
N ARG A 25 -0.43 -11.85 2.94
CA ARG A 25 -1.62 -12.32 2.18
C ARG A 25 -1.66 -11.69 0.79
N GLU A 26 -2.38 -12.31 -0.14
CA GLU A 26 -2.57 -11.75 -1.48
C GLU A 26 -3.66 -10.67 -1.53
N VAL A 27 -4.58 -10.67 -0.57
CA VAL A 27 -5.76 -9.78 -0.52
C VAL A 27 -6.04 -9.32 0.90
N TYR A 28 -6.44 -8.06 1.02
CA TYR A 28 -6.74 -7.39 2.28
C TYR A 28 -8.08 -6.67 2.23
N SER A 29 -8.76 -6.58 3.36
CA SER A 29 -9.95 -5.75 3.45
C SER A 29 -9.54 -4.28 3.61
N PRO A 30 -10.27 -3.32 3.02
CA PRO A 30 -10.00 -1.88 3.24
C PRO A 30 -10.18 -1.43 4.70
N ARG A 31 -10.79 -2.28 5.54
CA ARG A 31 -10.88 -2.09 6.99
C ARG A 31 -9.65 -2.55 7.75
N GLU A 32 -8.86 -3.46 7.18
CA GLU A 32 -7.61 -3.97 7.79
C GLU A 32 -6.43 -3.05 7.46
N LEU A 33 -6.40 -2.47 6.25
CA LEU A 33 -5.33 -1.56 5.81
C LEU A 33 -4.99 -0.42 6.78
N PRO A 34 -5.95 0.30 7.39
CA PRO A 34 -5.66 1.39 8.32
C PRO A 34 -4.84 0.95 9.54
N GLY A 35 -5.07 -0.28 10.02
CA GLY A 35 -4.33 -0.81 11.17
C GLY A 35 -2.94 -1.32 10.81
N ILE A 36 -2.75 -1.77 9.56
CA ILE A 36 -1.47 -2.29 9.06
C ILE A 36 -0.54 -1.15 8.64
N LEU A 37 -1.10 -0.16 7.94
CA LEU A 37 -0.36 0.98 7.39
C LEU A 37 -0.29 2.17 8.36
N GLU A 38 -0.91 2.05 9.53
CA GLU A 38 -1.07 3.15 10.51
C GLU A 38 -1.72 4.40 9.88
N LEU A 39 -2.49 4.21 8.82
CA LEU A 39 -3.19 5.29 8.12
C LEU A 39 -4.57 5.53 8.72
N SER A 40 -5.04 6.77 8.59
CA SER A 40 -6.43 7.08 8.93
C SER A 40 -7.39 6.32 8.01
N LYS A 41 -8.50 5.80 8.57
CA LYS A 41 -9.60 5.20 7.78
C LYS A 41 -9.99 6.11 6.62
N SER A 42 -10.09 7.40 6.87
CA SER A 42 -10.43 8.41 5.86
C SER A 42 -9.46 8.46 4.69
N ALA A 43 -8.16 8.21 4.88
CA ALA A 43 -7.17 8.17 3.81
C ALA A 43 -7.39 6.95 2.90
N VAL A 44 -7.57 5.76 3.49
CA VAL A 44 -7.88 4.53 2.75
C VAL A 44 -9.19 4.65 1.98
N TYR A 45 -10.26 5.13 2.62
CA TYR A 45 -11.54 5.34 1.94
C TYR A 45 -11.47 6.45 0.88
N ARG A 46 -10.62 7.47 1.05
CA ARG A 46 -10.35 8.47 0.01
C ARG A 46 -9.69 7.82 -1.19
N ALA A 47 -8.62 7.06 -0.99
CA ALA A 47 -7.89 6.38 -2.08
C ALA A 47 -8.81 5.43 -2.87
N LEU A 48 -9.68 4.69 -2.17
CA LEU A 48 -10.71 3.86 -2.80
C LEU A 48 -11.74 4.67 -3.60
N LYS A 49 -12.12 5.85 -3.08
CA LYS A 49 -13.12 6.70 -3.73
C LYS A 49 -12.55 7.47 -4.93
N THR A 50 -11.29 7.86 -4.86
CA THR A 50 -10.58 8.55 -5.95
C THR A 50 -10.13 7.60 -7.05
N GLY A 51 -10.18 6.28 -6.81
CA GLY A 51 -9.67 5.26 -7.74
C GLY A 51 -8.16 5.11 -7.72
N ASP A 52 -7.53 5.65 -6.67
CA ASP A 52 -6.08 5.64 -6.44
C ASP A 52 -5.62 4.31 -5.82
N LEU A 53 -6.52 3.67 -5.08
CA LEU A 53 -6.35 2.32 -4.55
C LEU A 53 -7.33 1.37 -5.24
N ASP A 54 -6.79 0.47 -6.06
CA ASP A 54 -7.58 -0.53 -6.76
C ASP A 54 -8.18 -1.55 -5.78
N ALA A 55 -9.50 -1.66 -5.77
CA ALA A 55 -10.22 -2.60 -4.94
C ALA A 55 -11.36 -3.24 -5.72
N PHE A 56 -11.50 -4.55 -5.57
CA PHE A 56 -12.53 -5.32 -6.24
C PHE A 56 -13.55 -5.84 -5.23
N ARG A 57 -14.79 -5.97 -5.70
CA ARG A 57 -15.90 -6.45 -4.88
C ARG A 57 -16.04 -7.97 -5.06
N VAL A 58 -15.73 -8.72 -4.01
CA VAL A 58 -15.97 -10.16 -3.94
C VAL A 58 -17.31 -10.39 -3.22
N GLY A 59 -18.38 -10.50 -4.01
CA GLY A 59 -19.74 -10.66 -3.52
C GLY A 59 -20.22 -9.46 -2.68
N LYS A 60 -20.24 -9.63 -1.35
CA LYS A 60 -20.67 -8.59 -0.40
C LYS A 60 -19.50 -7.84 0.27
N ARG A 61 -18.25 -8.24 0.01
CA ARG A 61 -17.05 -7.65 0.65
C ARG A 61 -16.16 -6.98 -0.38
N TRP A 62 -15.44 -5.96 0.06
CA TRP A 62 -14.37 -5.31 -0.71
C TRP A 62 -13.04 -5.98 -0.39
N ALA A 63 -12.29 -6.30 -1.42
CA ALA A 63 -10.95 -6.88 -1.34
C ALA A 63 -9.98 -5.99 -2.12
N VAL A 64 -8.83 -5.73 -1.51
CA VAL A 64 -7.73 -4.95 -2.07
C VAL A 64 -6.57 -5.91 -2.30
N PRO A 65 -6.14 -6.12 -3.55
CA PRO A 65 -5.03 -7.00 -3.84
C PRO A 65 -3.72 -6.36 -3.37
N LYS A 66 -2.80 -7.19 -2.85
CA LYS A 66 -1.43 -6.79 -2.50
C LYS A 66 -0.73 -5.96 -3.59
N PRO A 67 -0.75 -6.34 -4.89
CA PRO A 67 -0.14 -5.50 -5.93
C PRO A 67 -0.72 -4.08 -6.01
N ALA A 68 -2.04 -3.90 -5.86
CA ALA A 68 -2.64 -2.57 -5.86
C ALA A 68 -2.18 -1.71 -4.68
N ILE A 69 -2.03 -2.30 -3.49
CA ILE A 69 -1.48 -1.58 -2.32
C ILE A 69 -0.04 -1.16 -2.58
N ARG A 70 0.75 -2.04 -3.22
CA ARG A 70 2.15 -1.77 -3.57
C ARG A 70 2.26 -0.59 -4.53
N GLU A 71 1.48 -0.61 -5.61
CA GLU A 71 1.46 0.47 -6.60
C GLU A 71 1.02 1.78 -5.98
N TRP A 72 -0.04 1.75 -5.17
CA TRP A 72 -0.54 2.92 -4.46
C TRP A 72 0.50 3.57 -3.54
N LEU A 73 1.23 2.76 -2.75
CA LEU A 73 2.28 3.29 -1.87
C LEU A 73 3.49 3.85 -2.65
N LEU A 74 3.85 3.23 -3.78
CA LEU A 74 4.91 3.72 -4.66
C LEU A 74 4.54 5.05 -5.32
N ASP A 75 3.29 5.18 -5.75
CA ASP A 75 2.77 6.42 -6.33
C ASP A 75 2.70 7.53 -5.28
N ALA A 76 2.18 7.24 -4.09
CA ALA A 76 2.15 8.18 -2.96
C ALA A 76 3.54 8.66 -2.53
N TYR A 77 4.57 7.81 -2.63
CA TYR A 77 5.96 8.21 -2.39
C TYR A 77 6.48 9.12 -3.50
N THR A 78 6.19 8.79 -4.76
CA THR A 78 6.63 9.58 -5.93
C THR A 78 5.98 10.97 -5.96
N LEU A 79 4.73 11.11 -5.53
CA LEU A 79 4.00 12.39 -5.49
C LEU A 79 4.46 13.35 -4.38
N ASN A 80 5.16 12.86 -3.37
CA ASN A 80 5.66 13.68 -2.24
C ASN A 80 7.12 14.15 -2.42
N ASN A 81 7.76 13.84 -3.54
CA ASN A 81 9.15 14.18 -3.87
C ASN A 81 9.22 15.15 -5.05
#